data_AF-D0S9L8-F1
#
_entry.id   AF-D0S9L8-F1
#
_cell.length_a   1.000
_cell.length_b   1.000
_cell.length_c   1.000
_cell.angle_alpha   90.00
_cell.angle_beta   90.00
_cell.angle_gamma   90.00
#
_symmetry.space_group_name_H-M   'P 1'
#
loop_
_entity.id
_entity.type
_entity.pdbx_description
1 polymer ?
#
loop_
_entity_poly.entity_id
_entity_poly.type
_entity_poly.pdbx_seq_one_letter_code
_entity_poly.pdbx_strand_id
1 'polypeptide(L)'
;MNSPLKFKQQHHLWIANCALMGEPVQTLCDQSSHRHQFTAKQVEVYYLERIFWNLKNAKKEAFIHQITLADPPQQHLDMTDSSTAADFEQWKKHQLAPLYILRTLISLNLWWLLTIVGLKIKARIQLKQ
;
A
#
# COMPACT_ATOMS: atom_id res chain seq x y z
N MET A 1 -6.31 7.79 14.11
CA MET A 1 -7.04 7.18 12.98
C MET A 1 -6.95 8.17 11.84
N ASN A 2 -6.18 7.88 10.79
CA ASN A 2 -6.04 8.80 9.66
C ASN A 2 -7.34 8.81 8.87
N SER A 3 -7.93 9.99 8.67
CA SER A 3 -9.15 10.14 7.89
C SER A 3 -8.88 9.85 6.41
N PRO A 4 -9.80 9.22 5.67
CA PRO A 4 -9.62 9.00 4.24
C PRO A 4 -9.72 10.33 3.49
N LEU A 5 -8.77 10.58 2.59
CA LEU A 5 -8.79 11.77 1.74
C LEU A 5 -9.82 11.56 0.64
N LYS A 6 -10.85 12.42 0.62
CA LYS A 6 -11.87 12.45 -0.43
C LYS A 6 -11.61 13.63 -1.35
N PHE A 7 -11.44 13.38 -2.64
CA PHE A 7 -11.25 14.44 -3.62
C PHE A 7 -12.06 14.19 -4.90
N LYS A 8 -12.53 15.28 -5.53
CA LYS A 8 -13.20 15.27 -6.82
C LYS A 8 -12.19 15.61 -7.90
N GLN A 9 -12.10 14.80 -8.95
CA GLN A 9 -11.38 15.13 -10.16
C GLN A 9 -12.39 15.08 -11.31
N GLN A 10 -12.67 16.22 -11.94
CA GLN A 10 -13.71 16.34 -12.97
C GLN A 10 -15.07 15.80 -12.48
N HIS A 11 -15.55 14.67 -13.03
CA HIS A 11 -16.81 14.02 -12.65
C HIS A 11 -16.63 12.81 -11.70
N HIS A 12 -15.39 12.47 -11.36
CA HIS A 12 -15.08 11.30 -10.53
C HIS A 12 -14.79 11.69 -9.08
N LEU A 13 -15.40 10.96 -8.15
CA LEU A 13 -15.07 11.01 -6.73
C LEU A 13 -14.04 9.93 -6.42
N TRP A 14 -12.91 10.35 -5.86
CA TRP A 14 -11.84 9.48 -5.42
C TRP A 14 -11.78 9.46 -3.89
N ILE A 15 -11.45 8.28 -3.35
CA ILE A 15 -11.24 8.07 -1.91
C ILE A 15 -9.89 7.38 -1.75
N ALA A 16 -8.93 8.08 -1.18
CA ALA A 16 -7.61 7.55 -0.89
C ALA A 16 -7.47 7.21 0.60
N ASN A 17 -6.89 6.06 0.90
CA ASN A 17 -6.48 5.74 2.26
C ASN A 17 -5.16 6.46 2.55
N CYS A 18 -5.16 7.23 3.63
CA CYS A 18 -4.05 8.08 4.05
C CYS A 18 -3.03 7.37 4.93
N ALA A 19 -3.24 6.09 5.21
CA ALA A 19 -2.26 5.28 5.91
C ALA A 19 -0.95 5.23 5.11
N LEU A 20 0.11 5.82 5.69
CA LEU A 20 1.49 5.76 5.18
C LEU A 20 1.68 6.39 3.80
N MET A 21 0.83 7.36 3.46
CA MET A 21 1.14 8.31 2.40
C MET A 21 2.32 9.19 2.84
N GLY A 22 3.13 9.69 1.91
CA GLY A 22 4.22 10.62 2.24
C GLY A 22 3.71 11.87 2.98
N GLU A 23 4.57 12.51 3.77
CA GLU A 23 4.24 13.67 4.61
C GLU A 23 3.30 14.71 3.96
N PRO A 24 3.52 15.17 2.71
CA PRO A 24 2.69 16.23 2.14
C PRO A 24 1.27 15.77 1.76
N VAL A 25 1.06 14.47 1.51
CA VAL A 25 -0.30 13.92 1.33
C VAL A 25 -0.94 13.60 2.68
N GLN A 26 -0.13 13.22 3.68
CA GLN A 26 -0.60 12.97 5.03
C GLN A 26 -1.16 14.24 5.71
N THR A 27 -0.53 15.40 5.50
CA THR A 27 -1.06 16.68 5.98
C THR A 27 -2.41 17.02 5.36
N LEU A 28 -2.59 16.78 4.05
CA LEU A 28 -3.89 16.92 3.38
C LEU A 28 -4.93 15.96 3.97
N CYS A 29 -4.53 14.75 4.33
CA CYS A 29 -5.39 13.77 4.97
C CYS A 29 -5.83 14.20 6.37
N ASP A 30 -4.93 14.80 7.14
CA ASP A 30 -5.26 15.34 8.46
C ASP A 30 -6.22 16.53 8.33
N GLN A 31 -6.01 17.40 7.34
CA GLN A 31 -6.94 18.48 6.99
C GLN A 31 -8.30 17.95 6.47
N SER A 32 -8.33 16.79 5.81
CA SER A 32 -9.55 16.15 5.32
C SER A 32 -10.50 15.73 6.44
N SER A 33 -10.00 15.55 7.67
CA SER A 33 -10.88 15.31 8.82
C SER A 33 -11.84 16.48 9.07
N HIS A 34 -11.44 17.69 8.69
CA HIS A 34 -12.22 18.93 8.85
C HIS A 34 -12.93 19.39 7.57
N ARG A 35 -12.63 18.78 6.41
CA ARG A 35 -13.25 19.09 5.11
C ARG A 35 -13.85 17.85 4.47
N HIS A 36 -15.13 17.92 4.13
CA HIS A 36 -15.84 16.77 3.56
C HIS A 36 -15.28 16.29 2.21
N GLN A 37 -14.72 17.20 1.40
CA GLN A 37 -14.26 16.89 0.04
C GLN A 37 -13.37 18.01 -0.51
N PHE A 38 -12.24 17.64 -1.12
CA PHE A 38 -11.40 18.57 -1.90
C PHE A 38 -11.73 18.50 -3.40
N THR A 39 -11.42 19.55 -4.15
CA THR A 39 -11.42 19.51 -5.62
C THR A 39 -9.98 19.45 -6.11
N ALA A 40 -9.63 18.44 -6.89
CA ALA A 40 -8.30 18.27 -7.48
C ALA A 40 -8.29 18.70 -8.95
N LYS A 41 -7.34 19.55 -9.32
CA LYS A 41 -7.04 19.91 -10.72
C LYS A 41 -6.28 18.78 -11.42
N GLN A 42 -5.24 18.27 -10.76
CA GLN A 42 -4.36 17.24 -11.29
C GLN A 42 -3.97 16.27 -10.18
N VAL A 43 -3.85 14.98 -10.51
CA VAL A 43 -3.38 13.94 -9.61
C VAL A 43 -2.51 12.99 -10.39
N GLU A 44 -1.30 12.73 -9.90
CA GLU A 44 -0.40 11.70 -10.38
C GLU A 44 -0.34 10.58 -9.35
N VAL A 45 -0.56 9.35 -9.82
CA VAL A 45 -0.71 8.18 -8.96
C VAL A 45 0.21 7.07 -9.44
N TYR A 46 0.98 6.49 -8.54
CA TYR A 46 1.69 5.25 -8.77
C TYR A 46 0.81 4.07 -8.33
N TYR A 47 0.67 3.08 -9.21
CA TYR A 47 -0.09 1.87 -8.93
C TYR A 47 0.86 0.77 -8.47
N LEU A 48 0.48 0.06 -7.41
CA LEU A 48 1.11 -1.20 -7.10
C LEU A 48 0.39 -2.32 -7.85
N GLU A 49 0.97 -2.76 -8.97
CA GLU A 49 0.50 -3.99 -9.61
C GLU A 49 0.90 -5.19 -8.75
N ARG A 50 -0.08 -5.79 -8.06
CA ARG A 50 0.12 -7.06 -7.37
C ARG A 50 0.13 -8.18 -8.42
N ILE A 51 1.33 -8.48 -8.94
CA ILE A 51 1.59 -9.49 -9.99
C ILE A 51 0.96 -10.86 -9.66
N PHE A 52 0.84 -11.21 -8.37
CA PHE A 52 0.37 -12.52 -7.94
C PHE A 52 -1.16 -12.69 -7.89
N TRP A 53 -1.94 -11.61 -7.95
CA TRP A 53 -3.40 -11.69 -7.83
C TRP A 53 -4.06 -10.68 -8.77
N ASN A 54 -4.10 -11.00 -10.06
CA ASN A 54 -4.92 -10.28 -11.04
C ASN A 54 -6.40 -10.68 -10.88
N LEU A 55 -6.97 -10.41 -9.71
CA LEU A 55 -8.40 -10.56 -9.47
C LEU A 55 -9.10 -9.37 -10.13
N LYS A 56 -10.05 -9.63 -11.04
CA LYS A 56 -10.85 -8.61 -11.74
C LYS A 56 -11.50 -7.56 -10.81
N ASN A 57 -11.66 -7.87 -9.52
CA ASN A 57 -12.29 -7.02 -8.51
C ASN A 57 -11.36 -6.65 -7.34
N ALA A 58 -10.05 -6.89 -7.43
CA ALA A 58 -9.13 -6.44 -6.40
C ALA A 58 -9.07 -4.90 -6.39
N LYS A 59 -9.25 -4.31 -5.21
CA LYS A 59 -8.99 -2.88 -5.01
C LYS A 59 -7.54 -2.61 -5.39
N LYS A 60 -7.32 -1.80 -6.43
CA LYS A 60 -5.99 -1.35 -6.81
C LYS A 60 -5.48 -0.41 -5.74
N GLU A 61 -4.39 -0.79 -5.09
CA GLU A 61 -3.70 0.10 -4.16
C GLU A 61 -2.91 1.13 -4.95
N ALA A 62 -3.18 2.39 -4.63
CA ALA A 62 -2.68 3.55 -5.33
C ALA A 62 -1.93 4.42 -4.32
N PHE A 63 -0.75 4.88 -4.73
CA PHE A 63 0.06 5.84 -4.01
C PHE A 63 -0.03 7.18 -4.73
N ILE A 64 -0.44 8.23 -4.03
CA ILE A 64 -0.52 9.57 -4.62
C ILE A 64 0.90 10.13 -4.68
N HIS A 65 1.44 10.20 -5.90
CA HIS A 65 2.74 10.82 -6.10
C HIS A 65 2.64 12.33 -5.94
N GLN A 66 1.68 12.92 -6.63
CA GLN A 66 1.47 14.35 -6.71
C GLN A 66 -0.01 14.66 -6.76
N ILE A 67 -0.46 15.66 -6.03
CA ILE A 67 -1.83 16.18 -6.11
C ILE A 67 -1.80 17.70 -6.15
N THR A 68 -2.62 18.27 -7.04
CA THR A 68 -2.83 19.71 -7.17
C THR A 68 -4.30 20.00 -6.89
N LEU A 69 -4.57 20.78 -5.85
CA LEU A 69 -5.93 21.14 -5.41
C LEU A 69 -6.40 22.45 -6.06
N ALA A 70 -7.73 22.63 -6.15
CA ALA A 70 -8.37 23.72 -6.90
C ALA A 70 -8.97 24.84 -6.03
N ASP A 71 -8.90 24.78 -4.70
CA ASP A 71 -9.67 25.68 -3.83
C ASP A 71 -9.24 27.17 -3.95
N PRO A 72 -10.19 28.13 -3.98
CA PRO A 72 -9.91 29.58 -4.01
C PRO A 72 -10.13 30.25 -2.63
N PRO A 73 -9.78 31.54 -2.40
CA PRO A 73 -8.60 32.29 -2.77
C PRO A 73 -8.05 33.02 -1.51
N GLN A 74 -7.32 32.34 -0.63
CA GLN A 74 -6.45 33.02 0.33
C GLN A 74 -5.08 32.37 0.29
N GLN A 75 -4.26 33.04 -0.51
CA GLN A 75 -2.81 33.09 -0.43
C GLN A 75 -2.06 31.82 -0.85
N HIS A 76 -1.70 31.88 -2.14
CA HIS A 76 -0.43 31.43 -2.70
C HIS A 76 -0.29 29.93 -2.96
N LEU A 77 0.00 29.68 -4.25
CA LEU A 77 0.55 28.46 -4.83
C LEU A 77 -0.53 27.44 -5.22
N ASP A 78 -0.53 27.06 -6.50
CA ASP A 78 -0.94 25.72 -6.91
C ASP A 78 -0.09 24.73 -6.07
N MET A 79 -0.59 24.40 -4.88
CA MET A 79 0.16 23.61 -3.92
C MET A 79 0.23 22.20 -4.48
N THR A 80 1.44 21.86 -4.89
CA THR A 80 1.77 20.60 -5.50
C THR A 80 2.43 19.78 -4.41
N ASP A 81 1.63 18.95 -3.76
CA ASP A 81 2.09 18.08 -2.70
C ASP A 81 2.68 16.82 -3.33
N SER A 82 4.01 16.80 -3.46
CA SER A 82 4.76 15.70 -4.07
C SER A 82 5.44 14.84 -3.02
N SER A 83 5.23 13.53 -3.08
CA SER A 83 5.97 12.55 -2.29
C SER A 83 7.30 12.18 -2.95
N THR A 84 8.28 11.80 -2.15
CA THR A 84 9.61 11.40 -2.64
C THR A 84 9.63 9.94 -3.09
N ALA A 85 10.66 9.55 -3.84
CA ALA A 85 10.90 8.14 -4.18
C ALA A 85 11.08 7.25 -2.94
N ALA A 86 11.62 7.80 -1.84
CA ALA A 86 11.76 7.08 -0.57
C ALA A 86 10.40 6.78 0.08
N ASP A 87 9.46 7.73 0.02
CA ASP A 87 8.10 7.54 0.52
C ASP A 87 7.37 6.43 -0.24
N PHE A 88 7.55 6.39 -1.56
CA PHE A 88 7.00 5.32 -2.39
C PHE A 88 7.57 3.95 -2.02
N GLU A 89 8.88 3.83 -1.85
CA GLU A 89 9.52 2.56 -1.44
C GLU A 89 9.07 2.10 -0.05
N GLN A 90 8.91 3.03 0.89
CA GLN A 90 8.42 2.75 2.23
C GLN A 90 6.96 2.28 2.21
N TRP A 91 6.10 2.99 1.48
CA TRP A 91 4.70 2.59 1.28
C TRP A 91 4.62 1.21 0.60
N LYS A 92 5.39 0.97 -0.46
CA LYS A 92 5.46 -0.31 -1.17
C LYS A 92 5.87 -1.44 -0.24
N LYS A 93 6.92 -1.25 0.56
CA LYS A 93 7.39 -2.22 1.55
C LYS A 93 6.30 -2.55 2.57
N HIS A 94 5.55 -1.54 3.02
CA HIS A 94 4.45 -1.75 3.93
C HIS A 94 3.30 -2.56 3.30
N GLN A 95 2.88 -2.22 2.08
CA GLN A 95 1.82 -2.96 1.39
C GLN A 95 2.19 -4.44 1.13
N LEU A 96 3.47 -4.71 0.88
CA LEU A 96 3.98 -6.05 0.62
C LEU A 96 4.33 -6.82 1.91
N ALA A 97 4.47 -6.17 3.06
CA ALA A 97 4.88 -6.81 4.31
C ALA A 97 4.01 -8.03 4.70
N PRO A 98 2.66 -7.98 4.61
CA PRO A 98 1.83 -9.15 4.90
C PRO A 98 2.13 -10.35 3.99
N LEU A 99 2.42 -10.10 2.71
CA LEU A 99 2.78 -11.16 1.75
C LEU A 99 4.13 -11.79 2.11
N TYR A 100 5.12 -10.98 2.51
CA TYR A 100 6.41 -11.49 2.95
C TYR A 100 6.29 -12.33 4.23
N ILE A 101 5.46 -11.92 5.17
CA ILE A 101 5.18 -12.69 6.40
C ILE A 101 4.56 -14.03 6.03
N LEU A 102 3.49 -14.02 5.21
CA LEU A 102 2.83 -15.25 4.77
C LEU A 102 3.80 -16.19 4.04
N ARG A 103 4.60 -15.65 3.12
CA ARG A 103 5.61 -16.43 2.38
C ARG A 103 6.65 -17.04 3.33
N THR A 104 7.09 -16.29 4.34
CA THR A 104 8.04 -16.80 5.34
C THR A 104 7.44 -17.92 6.18
N LEU A 105 6.18 -17.78 6.62
CA LEU A 105 5.48 -18.82 7.37
C LEU A 105 5.32 -20.10 6.55
N ILE A 106 4.95 -19.99 5.27
CA ILE A 106 4.84 -21.14 4.37
C ILE A 106 6.21 -21.83 4.22
N SER A 107 7.28 -21.07 4.01
CA SER A 107 8.63 -21.61 3.90
C SER A 107 9.08 -22.32 5.18
N LEU A 108 8.81 -21.76 6.35
CA LEU A 108 9.12 -22.39 7.64
C LEU A 108 8.35 -23.70 7.82
N ASN A 109 7.06 -23.71 7.47
CA ASN A 109 6.23 -24.91 7.55
C ASN A 109 6.73 -26.02 6.61
N LEU A 110 7.09 -25.67 5.38
CA LEU A 110 7.68 -26.62 4.42
C LEU A 110 9.02 -27.16 4.91
N TRP A 111 9.86 -26.30 5.48
CA TRP A 111 11.15 -26.74 6.01
C TRP A 111 10.97 -27.69 7.20
N TRP A 112 10.02 -27.41 8.09
CA TRP A 112 9.66 -28.30 9.20
C TRP A 112 9.11 -29.66 8.73
N LEU A 113 8.30 -29.67 7.67
CA LEU A 113 7.83 -30.93 7.08
C LEU A 113 8.99 -31.77 6.53
N LEU A 114 9.96 -31.14 5.85
CA LEU A 114 11.13 -31.83 5.31
C LEU A 114 12.01 -32.43 6.41
N THR A 115 12.21 -31.74 7.54
CA THR A 115 12.99 -32.29 8.66
C THR A 115 12.29 -33.50 9.29
N ILE A 116 10.97 -33.45 9.51
CA ILE A 116 10.20 -34.59 10.03
C ILE A 116 10.28 -35.79 9.09
N VAL A 117 10.07 -35.57 7.79
CA VAL A 117 10.12 -36.64 6.79
C VAL A 117 11.53 -37.25 6.73
N GLY A 118 12.58 -36.41 6.71
CA GLY A 118 13.97 -36.86 6.73
C GLY A 118 14.31 -37.69 7.97
N LEU A 119 13.87 -37.25 9.15
CA LEU A 119 14.05 -37.99 10.41
C LEU A 119 13.32 -39.34 10.38
N LYS A 120 12.06 -39.37 9.90
CA LYS A 120 11.29 -40.62 9.77
C LYS A 120 11.94 -41.60 8.79
N ILE A 121 12.48 -41.13 7.66
CA ILE A 121 13.19 -41.96 6.69
C ILE A 121 14.46 -42.52 7.31
N LYS A 122 15.27 -41.68 7.97
CA LYS A 122 16.51 -42.11 8.64
C LYS A 122 16.23 -43.18 9.71
N ALA A 123 15.20 -42.99 10.53
CA ALA A 123 14.80 -43.96 11.54
C ALA A 123 14.36 -45.31 10.94
N ARG A 124 13.61 -45.29 9.83
CA ARG A 124 13.20 -46.52 9.12
C ARG A 124 14.37 -47.28 8.49
N ILE A 125 15.41 -46.58 8.04
CA ILE A 125 16.62 -47.21 7.48
C ILE A 125 17.41 -47.91 8.59
N GLN A 126 17.56 -47.25 9.76
CA GLN A 126 18.25 -47.82 10.92
C GLN A 126 17.53 -49.04 11.51
N LEU A 127 16.20 -49.12 11.42
CA LEU A 127 15.41 -50.28 11.85
C LEU A 127 15.46 -51.47 10.87
N LYS A 128 15.95 -51.28 9.65
CA LYS A 128 16.11 -52.34 8.64
C LYS A 128 17.54 -52.89 8.57
N GLN A 129 18.51 -52.26 9.23
CA GLN A 129 19.84 -52.81 9.48
C GLN A 129 19.83 -53.60 10.78
#